data_AF-A0A3D2PXH6-F1
#
_entry.id   AF-A0A3D2PXH6-F1
#
_cell.length_a   1.000
_cell.length_b   1.000
_cell.length_c   1.000
_cell.angle_alpha   90.00
_cell.angle_beta   90.00
_cell.angle_gamma   90.00
#
_symmetry.space_group_name_H-M   'P 1'
#
loop_
_entity.id
_entity.type
_entity.pdbx_description
1 polymer ?
#
loop_
_entity_poly.entity_id
_entity_poly.type
_entity_poly.pdbx_seq_one_letter_code
_entity_poly.pdbx_strand_id
1 'polypeptide(L)'
;EPNDWNDQTKAEIWRKSWADICNEYLSLEQQIDHRSYKRQELDLEPTIHEGYRARKMEKAGFVSNRCEYNRIVKKLNELKGKWLLTVKELQKTIMERGRILYEQITGYFRGNHGDFQMSGRHAGYSGEPAVSAGAVETGESGTAGIAGEIKCREHEALSRKSESDRTESEIISCYSIYEGKELFTCGYFWNIYFN
;
A
#
# COMPACT_ATOMS: atom_id res chain seq x y z
N GLU A 1 49.89 24.50 -12.21
CA GLU A 1 48.88 24.62 -11.14
C GLU A 1 48.85 23.31 -10.35
N PRO A 2 48.57 23.32 -9.03
CA PRO A 2 48.44 22.09 -8.25
C PRO A 2 47.18 21.34 -8.68
N ASN A 3 47.29 20.04 -8.95
CA ASN A 3 46.15 19.20 -9.30
C ASN A 3 45.11 19.20 -8.17
N ASP A 4 43.86 19.49 -8.51
CA ASP A 4 42.70 19.60 -7.61
C ASP A 4 42.02 18.25 -7.34
N TRP A 5 42.82 17.17 -7.29
CA TRP A 5 42.34 15.80 -7.15
C TRP A 5 41.58 15.52 -5.83
N ASN A 6 41.74 16.38 -4.83
CA ASN A 6 41.07 16.27 -3.53
C ASN A 6 39.72 17.00 -3.48
N ASP A 7 39.27 17.62 -4.58
CA ASP A 7 37.95 18.22 -4.64
C ASP A 7 36.85 17.14 -4.69
N GLN A 8 35.99 17.12 -3.67
CA GLN A 8 34.91 16.15 -3.54
C GLN A 8 33.90 16.23 -4.69
N THR A 9 33.74 17.40 -5.32
CA THR A 9 32.84 17.58 -6.47
C THR A 9 33.35 16.79 -7.69
N LYS A 10 34.67 16.70 -7.87
CA LYS A 10 35.29 15.94 -8.97
C LYS A 10 35.16 14.44 -8.78
N ALA A 11 35.28 13.96 -7.55
CA ALA A 11 35.07 12.54 -7.25
C ALA A 11 33.66 12.08 -7.64
N GLU A 12 32.64 12.93 -7.43
CA GLU A 12 31.27 12.61 -7.83
C GLU A 12 31.11 12.58 -9.35
N ILE A 13 31.71 13.54 -10.07
CA ILE A 13 31.73 13.56 -11.54
C ILE A 13 32.38 12.28 -12.06
N TRP A 14 33.52 11.87 -11.52
CA TRP A 14 34.21 10.65 -11.95
C TRP A 14 33.40 9.38 -11.67
N ARG A 15 32.76 9.27 -10.49
CA ARG A 15 31.88 8.13 -10.19
C ARG A 15 30.70 8.06 -11.13
N LYS A 16 30.10 9.20 -11.46
CA LYS A 16 29.02 9.27 -12.45
C LYS A 16 29.51 8.82 -13.82
N SER A 17 30.59 9.41 -14.34
CA SER A 17 31.14 9.04 -15.65
C SER A 17 31.52 7.56 -15.72
N TRP A 18 32.08 7.00 -14.64
CA TRP A 18 32.38 5.58 -14.56
C TRP A 18 31.11 4.72 -14.64
N ALA A 19 30.07 5.08 -13.89
CA ALA A 19 28.79 4.37 -13.93
C ALA A 19 28.14 4.45 -15.32
N ASP A 20 28.15 5.63 -15.95
CA ASP A 20 27.60 5.86 -17.28
C ASP A 20 28.28 4.95 -18.33
N ILE A 21 29.62 4.92 -18.34
CA ILE A 21 30.39 4.07 -19.26
C ILE A 21 30.11 2.58 -19.00
N CYS A 22 30.05 2.14 -17.74
CA CYS A 22 29.71 0.75 -17.43
C CYS A 22 28.30 0.39 -17.92
N ASN A 23 27.33 1.29 -17.76
CA ASN A 23 25.94 1.05 -18.13
C ASN A 23 25.71 0.94 -19.64
N GLU A 24 26.64 1.39 -20.48
CA GLU A 24 26.60 1.14 -21.94
C GLU A 24 26.70 -0.36 -22.27
N TYR A 25 27.32 -1.15 -21.39
CA TYR A 25 27.58 -2.57 -21.60
C TYR A 25 26.74 -3.49 -20.70
N LEU A 26 25.94 -2.93 -19.79
CA LEU A 26 25.12 -3.68 -18.83
C LEU A 26 23.66 -3.74 -19.29
N SER A 27 22.97 -4.81 -18.94
CA SER A 27 21.52 -4.89 -19.14
C SER A 27 20.79 -3.93 -18.19
N LEU A 28 19.53 -3.62 -18.49
CA LEU A 28 18.71 -2.71 -17.69
C LEU A 28 18.60 -3.16 -16.22
N GLU A 29 18.60 -4.47 -15.97
CA GLU A 29 18.49 -5.05 -14.63
C GLU A 29 19.79 -4.96 -13.82
N GLN A 30 20.92 -4.70 -14.48
CA GLN A 30 22.25 -4.70 -13.89
C GLN A 30 22.89 -3.32 -13.85
N GLN A 31 22.15 -2.28 -14.25
CA GLN A 31 22.67 -0.90 -14.27
C GLN A 31 23.14 -0.46 -12.89
N ILE A 32 24.22 0.31 -12.90
CA ILE A 32 24.89 0.86 -11.74
C ILE A 32 24.55 2.33 -11.63
N ASP A 33 24.13 2.77 -10.44
CA ASP A 33 23.98 4.20 -10.14
C ASP A 33 25.06 4.60 -9.12
N HIS A 34 25.73 5.72 -9.39
CA HIS A 34 26.80 6.26 -8.55
C HIS A 34 26.30 6.82 -7.21
N ARG A 35 24.99 7.09 -7.12
CA ARG A 35 24.33 7.58 -5.92
C ARG A 35 24.02 6.42 -4.98
N SER A 36 24.01 6.69 -3.69
CA SER A 36 23.52 5.72 -2.71
C SER A 36 22.02 5.48 -2.88
N TYR A 37 21.51 4.33 -2.42
CA TYR A 37 20.07 4.02 -2.43
C TYR A 37 19.23 5.14 -1.80
N LYS A 38 19.70 5.70 -0.67
CA LYS A 38 19.06 6.85 -0.01
C LYS A 38 18.94 8.08 -0.93
N ARG A 39 19.97 8.40 -1.72
CA ARG A 39 19.95 9.54 -2.66
C ARG A 39 19.13 9.27 -3.93
N GLN A 40 18.81 8.01 -4.19
CA GLN A 40 17.88 7.59 -5.24
C GLN A 40 16.44 7.46 -4.70
N GLU A 41 16.23 7.72 -3.40
CA GLU A 41 14.94 7.54 -2.73
C GLU A 41 14.44 6.07 -2.79
N LEU A 42 15.39 5.14 -2.84
CA LEU A 42 15.12 3.71 -2.79
C LEU A 42 15.21 3.22 -1.34
N ASP A 43 14.14 2.59 -0.88
CA ASP A 43 14.07 1.94 0.43
C ASP A 43 14.69 0.52 0.37
N LEU A 44 15.99 0.45 0.02
CA LEU A 44 16.75 -0.78 -0.06
C LEU A 44 17.89 -0.77 0.97
N GLU A 45 18.09 -1.90 1.64
CA GLU A 45 19.17 -2.06 2.59
C GLU A 45 20.50 -2.31 1.85
N PRO A 46 21.57 -1.54 2.10
CA PRO A 46 22.86 -1.74 1.46
C PRO A 46 23.57 -2.99 2.02
N THR A 47 24.37 -3.63 1.15
CA THR A 47 25.26 -4.72 1.56
C THR A 47 26.54 -4.20 2.20
N ILE A 48 27.14 -4.99 3.09
CA ILE A 48 28.45 -4.67 3.67
C ILE A 48 29.60 -5.25 2.85
N HIS A 49 30.75 -4.59 2.89
CA HIS A 49 31.95 -5.12 2.25
C HIS A 49 32.43 -6.38 2.98
N GLU A 50 32.43 -7.52 2.27
CA GLU A 50 32.77 -8.83 2.81
C GLU A 50 34.27 -8.93 3.16
N GLY A 51 35.13 -8.44 2.26
CA GLY A 51 36.58 -8.50 2.39
C GLY A 51 37.19 -9.87 2.07
N TYR A 52 38.52 -9.89 1.92
CA TYR A 52 39.27 -11.08 1.51
C TYR A 52 39.12 -12.25 2.50
N ARG A 53 39.13 -11.98 3.81
CA ARG A 53 39.03 -13.01 4.85
C ARG A 53 37.70 -13.78 4.78
N ALA A 54 36.58 -13.06 4.62
CA ALA A 54 35.26 -13.67 4.49
C ALA A 54 35.19 -14.59 3.26
N ARG A 55 35.72 -14.14 2.11
CA ARG A 55 35.76 -14.95 0.89
C ARG A 55 36.68 -16.16 0.98
N LYS A 56 37.82 -16.04 1.65
CA LYS A 56 38.73 -17.18 1.89
C LYS A 56 38.06 -18.24 2.76
N MET A 57 37.30 -17.82 3.77
CA MET A 57 36.55 -18.72 4.65
C MET A 57 35.44 -19.49 3.91
N GLU A 58 34.66 -18.80 3.06
CA GLU A 58 33.63 -19.44 2.21
C GLU A 58 34.24 -20.44 1.21
N LYS A 59 35.40 -20.12 0.61
CA LYS A 59 36.14 -21.06 -0.23
C LYS A 59 36.61 -22.30 0.51
N ALA A 60 36.85 -22.20 1.82
CA ALA A 60 37.19 -23.33 2.67
C ALA A 60 35.96 -24.11 3.15
N GLY A 61 34.74 -23.74 2.71
CA GLY A 61 33.49 -24.42 3.03
C GLY A 61 32.80 -23.91 4.29
N PHE A 62 33.31 -22.85 4.93
CA PHE A 62 32.71 -22.26 6.12
C PHE A 62 31.84 -21.05 5.78
N VAL A 63 30.76 -20.85 6.53
CA VAL A 63 29.88 -19.70 6.32
C VAL A 63 30.43 -18.47 7.04
N SER A 64 30.54 -17.36 6.31
CA SER A 64 30.87 -16.05 6.88
C SER A 64 29.62 -15.29 7.25
N ASN A 65 29.55 -14.80 8.49
CA ASN A 65 28.46 -13.93 8.95
C ASN A 65 28.24 -12.74 8.00
N ARG A 66 29.31 -12.16 7.43
CA ARG A 66 29.19 -11.05 6.47
C ARG A 66 28.58 -11.46 5.13
N CYS A 67 28.99 -12.63 4.62
CA CYS A 67 28.43 -13.16 3.37
C CYS A 67 26.98 -13.60 3.57
N GLU A 68 26.67 -14.19 4.73
CA GLU A 68 25.30 -14.57 5.10
C GLU A 68 24.39 -13.36 5.25
N TYR A 69 24.85 -12.31 5.95
CA TYR A 69 24.14 -11.04 6.02
C TYR A 69 23.81 -10.49 4.64
N ASN A 70 24.79 -10.43 3.73
CA ASN A 70 24.56 -9.95 2.37
C ASN A 70 23.59 -10.82 1.57
N ARG A 71 23.58 -12.15 1.79
CA ARG A 71 22.60 -13.06 1.19
C ARG A 71 21.19 -12.75 1.68
N ILE A 72 21.02 -12.51 2.98
CA ILE A 72 19.74 -12.15 3.59
C ILE A 72 19.26 -10.79 3.05
N VAL A 73 20.11 -9.77 3.07
CA VAL A 73 19.79 -8.42 2.56
C VAL A 73 19.32 -8.47 1.10
N LYS A 74 20.00 -9.22 0.24
CA LYS A 74 19.59 -9.38 -1.17
C LYS A 74 18.19 -9.99 -1.29
N LYS A 75 17.92 -11.07 -0.57
CA LYS A 75 16.59 -11.72 -0.56
C LYS A 75 15.51 -10.79 -0.05
N LEU A 76 15.78 -10.02 1.01
CA LEU A 76 14.83 -9.04 1.56
C LEU A 76 14.51 -7.94 0.55
N ASN A 77 15.53 -7.39 -0.10
CA ASN A 77 15.35 -6.36 -1.14
C ASN A 77 14.53 -6.90 -2.33
N GLU A 78 14.77 -8.13 -2.77
CA GLU A 78 13.97 -8.78 -3.82
C GLU A 78 12.49 -8.97 -3.40
N LEU A 79 12.26 -9.42 -2.17
CA LEU A 79 10.90 -9.60 -1.63
C LEU A 79 10.17 -8.25 -1.51
N LYS A 80 10.85 -7.20 -1.06
CA LYS A 80 10.30 -5.85 -0.98
C LYS A 80 9.87 -5.34 -2.37
N GLY A 81 10.70 -5.57 -3.38
CA GLY A 81 10.36 -5.24 -4.77
C GLY A 81 9.10 -5.96 -5.27
N LYS A 82 9.00 -7.28 -5.03
CA LYS A 82 7.82 -8.07 -5.41
C LYS A 82 6.56 -7.59 -4.69
N TRP A 83 6.64 -7.36 -3.38
CA TRP A 83 5.53 -6.85 -2.58
C TRP A 83 5.01 -5.50 -3.10
N LEU A 84 5.92 -4.57 -3.42
CA LEU A 84 5.54 -3.25 -3.94
C LEU A 84 4.80 -3.36 -5.29
N LEU A 85 5.21 -4.27 -6.16
CA LEU A 85 4.50 -4.53 -7.43
C LEU A 85 3.10 -5.10 -7.18
N THR A 86 2.96 -6.06 -6.26
CA THR A 86 1.66 -6.62 -5.91
C THR A 86 0.71 -5.57 -5.33
N VAL A 87 1.19 -4.72 -4.43
CA VAL A 87 0.39 -3.63 -3.84
C VAL A 87 -0.06 -2.65 -4.92
N LYS A 88 0.81 -2.27 -5.86
CA LYS A 88 0.46 -1.39 -6.98
C LYS A 88 -0.63 -2.01 -7.87
N GLU A 89 -0.53 -3.30 -8.17
CA GLU A 89 -1.56 -3.99 -8.96
C GLU A 89 -2.89 -4.03 -8.21
N LEU A 90 -2.87 -4.39 -6.92
CA LEU A 90 -4.07 -4.38 -6.08
C LEU A 90 -4.71 -2.99 -6.04
N GLN A 91 -3.92 -1.92 -5.83
CA GLN A 91 -4.40 -0.55 -5.84
C GLN A 91 -5.09 -0.22 -7.17
N LYS A 92 -4.50 -0.58 -8.31
CA LYS A 92 -5.09 -0.39 -9.63
C LYS A 92 -6.44 -1.10 -9.76
N THR A 93 -6.53 -2.35 -9.32
CA THR A 93 -7.80 -3.10 -9.36
C THR A 93 -8.88 -2.49 -8.46
N ILE A 94 -8.51 -2.00 -7.27
CA ILE A 94 -9.43 -1.33 -6.34
C ILE A 94 -9.95 -0.04 -6.96
N MET A 95 -9.07 0.77 -7.54
CA MET A 95 -9.46 2.03 -8.21
C MET A 95 -10.40 1.76 -9.39
N GLU A 96 -10.12 0.76 -10.21
CA GLU A 96 -10.97 0.42 -11.36
C GLU A 96 -12.35 -0.08 -10.92
N ARG A 97 -12.42 -0.96 -9.91
CA ARG A 97 -13.70 -1.41 -9.35
C ARG A 97 -14.48 -0.26 -8.71
N GLY A 98 -13.79 0.64 -8.00
CA GLY A 98 -14.39 1.84 -7.43
C GLY A 98 -14.96 2.77 -8.51
N ARG A 99 -14.25 2.95 -9.63
CA ARG A 99 -14.72 3.71 -10.80
C ARG A 99 -16.01 3.12 -11.38
N ILE A 100 -16.05 1.81 -11.59
CA ILE A 100 -17.24 1.11 -12.10
C ILE A 100 -18.42 1.30 -11.16
N LEU A 101 -18.23 1.12 -9.84
CA LEU A 101 -19.30 1.33 -8.85
C LEU A 101 -19.80 2.77 -8.86
N TYR A 102 -18.89 3.75 -8.94
CA TYR A 102 -19.26 5.17 -9.02
C TYR A 102 -20.11 5.47 -10.26
N GLU A 103 -19.72 4.96 -11.43
CA GLU A 103 -20.47 5.12 -12.68
C GLU A 103 -21.85 4.44 -12.61
N GLN A 104 -21.93 3.24 -12.04
CA GLN A 104 -23.20 2.55 -11.84
C GLN A 104 -24.13 3.37 -10.94
N ILE A 105 -23.66 3.77 -9.76
CA ILE A 105 -24.45 4.53 -8.78
C ILE A 105 -24.92 5.87 -9.37
N THR A 106 -24.00 6.63 -9.98
CA THR A 106 -24.34 7.92 -10.60
C THR A 106 -25.24 7.77 -11.83
N GLY A 107 -25.09 6.69 -12.60
CA GLY A 107 -25.99 6.33 -13.70
C GLY A 107 -27.41 6.01 -13.21
N TYR A 108 -27.54 5.22 -12.12
CA TYR A 108 -28.81 4.95 -11.45
C TYR A 108 -29.51 6.24 -11.01
N PHE A 109 -28.78 7.19 -10.41
CA PHE A 109 -29.35 8.48 -10.00
C PHE A 109 -29.70 9.40 -11.17
N ARG A 110 -28.98 9.32 -12.29
CA ARG A 110 -29.27 10.12 -13.50
C ARG A 110 -30.50 9.61 -14.27
N GLY A 111 -30.76 8.30 -14.26
CA GLY A 111 -31.94 7.68 -14.88
C GLY A 111 -33.24 7.85 -14.09
N ASN A 112 -33.16 8.01 -12.76
CA ASN A 112 -34.33 8.14 -11.88
C ASN A 112 -34.76 9.59 -11.56
N HIS A 113 -34.14 10.60 -12.18
CA HIS A 113 -34.60 12.00 -12.11
C HIS A 113 -35.84 12.30 -13.00
N GLY A 114 -36.66 11.28 -13.28
CA GLY A 114 -37.94 11.43 -13.96
C GLY A 114 -39.06 11.92 -13.05
N ASP A 115 -39.13 11.52 -11.78
CA ASP A 115 -40.33 11.76 -10.94
C ASP A 115 -40.05 11.95 -9.44
N PHE A 116 -38.91 12.52 -9.04
CA PHE A 116 -38.74 13.01 -7.66
C PHE A 116 -38.92 14.53 -7.62
N GLN A 117 -40.17 14.98 -7.76
CA GLN A 117 -40.54 16.37 -7.43
C GLN A 117 -40.34 16.57 -5.93
N MET A 118 -39.31 17.34 -5.56
CA MET A 118 -39.22 18.00 -4.27
C MET A 118 -40.38 19.02 -4.16
N SER A 119 -41.57 18.56 -3.78
CA SER A 119 -42.67 19.46 -3.42
C SER A 119 -42.46 20.01 -2.00
N GLY A 120 -41.42 20.83 -1.85
CA GLY A 120 -41.30 21.72 -0.70
C GLY A 120 -42.34 22.83 -0.82
N ARG A 121 -43.59 22.59 -0.41
CA ARG A 121 -44.54 23.68 -0.16
C ARG A 121 -44.35 24.17 1.27
N HIS A 122 -43.50 25.19 1.45
CA HIS A 122 -43.64 26.07 2.59
C HIS A 122 -44.90 26.92 2.44
N ALA A 123 -45.54 27.13 3.58
CA ALA A 123 -46.90 27.59 3.77
C ALA A 123 -47.19 29.00 3.23
N GLY A 124 -48.37 29.14 2.64
CA GLY A 124 -49.04 30.41 2.40
C GLY A 124 -50.55 30.17 2.24
N TYR A 125 -51.33 30.66 3.23
CA TYR A 125 -52.78 30.91 3.17
C TYR A 125 -53.18 31.51 1.79
N SER A 126 -54.31 31.23 1.14
CA SER A 126 -55.70 31.06 1.60
C SER A 126 -56.56 30.46 0.47
N GLY A 127 -57.65 29.75 0.81
CA GLY A 127 -58.70 29.38 -0.13
C GLY A 127 -59.46 28.11 0.26
N GLU A 128 -60.75 28.26 0.55
CA GLU A 128 -61.75 27.27 0.98
C GLU A 128 -61.84 25.96 0.14
N PRO A 129 -62.36 24.85 0.71
CA PRO A 129 -62.30 23.53 0.09
C PRO A 129 -63.51 23.24 -0.82
N ALA A 130 -63.25 22.68 -2.01
CA ALA A 130 -64.26 22.01 -2.81
C ALA A 130 -64.19 20.49 -2.57
N VAL A 131 -65.32 19.96 -2.14
CA VAL A 131 -65.61 18.56 -1.84
C VAL A 131 -65.38 17.68 -3.06
N SER A 132 -64.62 16.58 -2.92
CA SER A 132 -65.00 15.30 -3.52
C SER A 132 -64.24 14.13 -2.92
N ALA A 133 -65.01 13.11 -2.57
CA ALA A 133 -64.60 11.85 -1.99
C ALA A 133 -63.87 10.98 -3.01
N GLY A 134 -62.89 10.21 -2.53
CA GLY A 134 -62.20 9.20 -3.32
C GLY A 134 -60.99 8.64 -2.60
N ALA A 135 -61.22 7.95 -1.47
CA ALA A 135 -60.20 7.11 -0.87
C ALA A 135 -59.92 5.92 -1.81
N VAL A 136 -58.76 5.93 -2.45
CA VAL A 136 -58.16 4.74 -3.07
C VAL A 136 -56.96 4.37 -2.20
N GLU A 137 -57.19 3.46 -1.27
CA GLU A 137 -56.13 2.74 -0.58
C GLU A 137 -55.51 1.75 -1.57
N THR A 138 -54.33 2.06 -2.08
CA THR A 138 -53.48 1.08 -2.76
C THR A 138 -52.02 1.34 -2.43
N GLY A 139 -51.39 0.42 -1.68
CA GLY A 139 -49.93 0.24 -1.78
C GLY A 139 -49.11 -0.01 -0.52
N GLU A 140 -49.65 -0.50 0.60
CA GLU A 140 -48.80 -0.83 1.79
C GLU A 140 -48.01 -2.15 1.67
N SER A 141 -48.17 -2.94 0.59
CA SER A 141 -47.52 -4.25 0.46
C SER A 141 -46.09 -4.24 -0.13
N GLY A 142 -45.61 -3.10 -0.66
CA GLY A 142 -44.30 -3.00 -1.32
C GLY A 142 -43.17 -2.43 -0.46
N THR A 143 -43.49 -1.48 0.44
CA THR A 143 -42.48 -0.75 1.22
C THR A 143 -41.92 -1.58 2.38
N ALA A 144 -42.75 -2.42 2.99
CA ALA A 144 -42.33 -3.33 4.06
C ALA A 144 -41.30 -4.38 3.58
N GLY A 145 -41.46 -4.88 2.34
CA GLY A 145 -40.50 -5.82 1.73
C GLY A 145 -39.14 -5.18 1.47
N ILE A 146 -39.13 -3.96 0.90
CA ILE A 146 -37.90 -3.20 0.64
C ILE A 146 -37.21 -2.84 1.96
N ALA A 147 -37.95 -2.38 2.97
CA ALA A 147 -37.40 -2.04 4.28
C ALA A 147 -36.79 -3.26 4.99
N GLY A 148 -37.41 -4.44 4.85
CA GLY A 148 -36.86 -5.70 5.35
C GLY A 148 -35.55 -6.07 4.65
N GLU A 149 -35.50 -5.95 3.32
CA GLU A 149 -34.31 -6.26 2.53
C GLU A 149 -33.13 -5.31 2.83
N ILE A 150 -33.42 -4.02 3.07
CA ILE A 150 -32.41 -3.03 3.51
C ILE A 150 -31.82 -3.42 4.86
N LYS A 151 -32.66 -3.76 5.85
CA LYS A 151 -32.20 -4.20 7.17
C LYS A 151 -31.33 -5.45 7.09
N CYS A 152 -31.68 -6.42 6.24
CA CYS A 152 -30.86 -7.61 6.03
C CYS A 152 -29.47 -7.23 5.47
N ARG A 153 -29.42 -6.35 4.44
CA ARG A 153 -28.14 -5.90 3.86
C ARG A 153 -27.31 -5.07 4.84
N GLU A 154 -27.94 -4.26 5.69
CA GLU A 154 -27.28 -3.50 6.75
C GLU A 154 -26.64 -4.45 7.78
N HIS A 155 -27.36 -5.46 8.22
CA HIS A 155 -26.84 -6.47 9.14
C HIS A 155 -25.66 -7.25 8.52
N GLU A 156 -25.78 -7.65 7.25
CA GLU A 156 -24.68 -8.31 6.52
C GLU A 156 -23.46 -7.40 6.34
N ALA A 157 -23.66 -6.09 6.13
CA ALA A 157 -22.58 -5.12 6.03
C ALA A 157 -21.85 -4.92 7.37
N LEU A 158 -22.59 -4.88 8.48
CA LEU A 158 -22.03 -4.83 9.84
C LEU A 158 -21.25 -6.11 10.18
N SER A 159 -21.76 -7.28 9.79
CA SER A 159 -21.04 -8.55 9.97
C SER A 159 -19.70 -8.51 9.23
N ARG A 160 -19.70 -8.10 7.95
CA ARG A 160 -18.46 -7.94 7.15
C ARG A 160 -17.50 -6.92 7.74
N LYS A 161 -18.01 -5.84 8.32
CA LYS A 161 -17.19 -4.83 9.00
C LYS A 161 -16.49 -5.42 10.22
N SER A 162 -17.20 -6.21 11.04
CA SER A 162 -16.61 -6.87 12.21
C SER A 162 -15.53 -7.89 11.84
N GLU A 163 -15.68 -8.60 10.72
CA GLU A 163 -14.66 -9.52 10.20
C GLU A 163 -13.43 -8.76 9.73
N SER A 164 -13.61 -7.63 9.03
CA SER A 164 -12.51 -6.75 8.62
C SER A 164 -11.74 -6.18 9.80
N ASP A 165 -12.43 -5.75 10.86
CA ASP A 165 -11.78 -5.16 12.03
C ASP A 165 -11.00 -6.24 12.83
N ARG A 166 -11.48 -7.49 12.79
CA ARG A 166 -10.78 -8.65 13.36
C ARG A 166 -9.49 -8.97 12.60
N THR A 167 -9.52 -8.99 11.27
CA THR A 167 -8.32 -9.23 10.46
C THR A 167 -7.29 -8.11 10.61
N GLU A 168 -7.74 -6.85 10.71
CA GLU A 168 -6.87 -5.71 10.98
C GLU A 168 -6.18 -5.82 12.35
N SER A 169 -6.92 -6.27 13.37
CA SER A 169 -6.36 -6.53 14.71
C SER A 169 -5.32 -7.66 14.70
N GLU A 170 -5.56 -8.72 13.93
CA GLU A 170 -4.61 -9.83 13.76
C GLU A 170 -3.32 -9.36 13.05
N ILE A 171 -3.43 -8.49 12.05
CA ILE A 171 -2.27 -7.88 11.37
C ILE A 171 -1.45 -7.03 12.35
N ILE A 172 -2.11 -6.16 13.13
CA ILE A 172 -1.44 -5.31 14.13
C ILE A 172 -0.71 -6.17 15.17
N SER A 173 -1.37 -7.22 15.65
CA SER A 173 -0.76 -8.17 16.60
C SER A 173 0.50 -8.84 16.02
N CYS A 174 0.46 -9.25 14.75
CA CYS A 174 1.62 -9.82 14.08
C CYS A 174 2.77 -8.80 14.04
N TYR A 175 2.51 -7.54 13.67
CA TYR A 175 3.52 -6.48 13.65
C TYR A 175 4.18 -6.25 15.02
N SER A 176 3.40 -6.19 16.12
CA SER A 176 3.95 -6.03 17.47
C SER A 176 4.80 -7.22 17.92
N ILE A 177 4.45 -8.44 17.49
CA ILE A 177 5.27 -9.63 17.75
C ILE A 177 6.61 -9.56 16.98
N TYR A 178 6.61 -9.05 15.74
CA TYR A 178 7.83 -8.86 14.97
C TYR A 178 8.76 -7.82 15.61
N GLU A 179 8.25 -6.63 16.00
CA GLU A 179 9.06 -5.64 16.71
C GLU A 179 9.56 -6.15 18.08
N GLY A 180 8.71 -6.85 18.83
CA GLY A 180 9.11 -7.48 20.09
C GLY A 180 10.22 -8.52 19.90
N LYS A 181 10.17 -9.32 18.83
CA LYS A 181 11.23 -10.26 18.48
C LYS A 181 12.51 -9.56 18.03
N GLU A 182 12.44 -8.46 17.29
CA GLU A 182 13.62 -7.65 16.97
C GLU A 182 14.29 -7.10 18.24
N LEU A 183 13.51 -6.56 19.19
CA LEU A 183 14.02 -6.08 20.48
C LEU A 183 14.63 -7.21 21.32
N PHE A 184 14.02 -8.41 21.32
CA PHE A 184 14.60 -9.58 21.99
C PHE A 184 15.89 -10.06 21.31
N THR A 185 15.94 -10.13 19.98
CA THR A 185 17.17 -10.51 19.26
C THR A 185 18.28 -9.46 19.41
N CYS A 186 17.96 -8.17 19.44
CA CYS A 186 18.89 -7.08 19.69
C CYS A 186 19.41 -7.11 21.14
N GLY A 187 18.55 -7.38 22.12
CA GLY A 187 18.93 -7.54 23.53
C GLY A 187 19.84 -8.74 23.80
N TYR A 188 19.62 -9.86 23.10
CA TYR A 188 20.54 -11.01 23.15
C TYR A 188 21.87 -10.72 22.45
N PHE A 189 21.88 -9.95 21.36
CA PHE A 189 23.13 -9.56 20.67
C PHE A 189 23.99 -8.61 21.52
N TRP A 190 23.39 -7.72 22.31
CA TRP A 190 24.13 -6.80 23.17
C TRP A 190 24.81 -7.53 24.36
N ASN A 191 24.16 -8.53 24.95
CA ASN A 191 24.69 -9.30 26.08
C ASN A 191 25.85 -10.25 25.70
N ILE A 192 25.96 -10.65 24.43
CA ILE A 192 27.00 -11.57 23.94
C ILE A 192 28.27 -10.82 23.49
N TYR A 193 28.17 -9.53 23.12
CA TYR A 193 29.27 -8.76 22.54
C TYR A 193 29.84 -7.66 23.45
N PHE A 194 29.18 -7.30 24.55
CA PHE A 194 29.59 -6.19 25.44
C PHE A 194 29.67 -6.53 26.94
N ASN A 195 29.74 -7.82 27.31
CA ASN A 195 30.17 -8.29 28.65
C ASN A 195 31.40 -9.18 28.52
#